data_AF-A0A9D8CA67-F1
#
_entry.id   AF-A0A9D8CA67-F1
#
_cell.length_a   1.000
_cell.length_b   1.000
_cell.length_c   1.000
_cell.angle_alpha   90.00
_cell.angle_beta   90.00
_cell.angle_gamma   90.00
#
_symmetry.space_group_name_H-M   'P 1'
#
loop_
_entity.id
_entity.type
_entity.pdbx_description
1 polymer ?
#
loop_
_entity_poly.entity_id
_entity_poly.type
_entity_poly.pdbx_seq_one_letter_code
_entity_poly.pdbx_strand_id
1 'polypeptide(L)'
;MSLGEARAVAERLDAAEAPDSALDLDELGGGAGIGASERNRAMAEAAPPPGADAETLARFLTTRGVARRAVGRYGDSVADLRQARELALKTKTLDVSLIAHELYNSLDRTGRFGETLVAAQEFFDTVPAGDQERVANYARQYSRVMALAGRLKEAEIGVKRAETAAATLAARRGRGASAPRAQI
;
A
#
# COMPACT_ATOMS: atom_id res chain seq x y z
N MET A 1 20.14 11.46 17.01
CA MET A 1 19.71 10.07 16.77
C MET A 1 20.73 9.41 15.84
N SER A 2 21.22 8.22 16.16
CA SER A 2 22.30 7.47 15.50
C SER A 2 21.76 6.42 14.52
N LEU A 3 22.62 5.89 13.65
CA LEU A 3 22.31 4.78 12.74
C LEU A 3 21.75 3.54 13.47
N GLY A 4 22.21 3.29 14.71
CA GLY A 4 21.70 2.21 15.55
C GLY A 4 20.25 2.43 16.00
N GLU A 5 19.88 3.68 16.29
CA GLU A 5 18.51 4.05 16.66
C GLU A 5 17.57 3.99 15.44
N ALA A 6 18.04 4.38 14.26
CA ALA A 6 17.28 4.24 13.01
C ALA A 6 16.95 2.78 12.69
N ARG A 7 17.92 1.89 12.90
CA ARG A 7 17.75 0.44 12.74
C ARG A 7 16.79 -0.14 13.78
N ALA A 8 16.91 0.26 15.04
CA ALA A 8 15.99 -0.17 16.09
C ALA A 8 14.54 0.29 15.83
N VAL A 9 14.35 1.49 15.27
CA VAL A 9 13.03 1.98 14.83
C VAL A 9 12.49 1.16 13.68
N ALA A 10 13.31 0.84 12.66
CA ALA A 10 12.90 0.00 11.54
C ALA A 10 12.56 -1.44 11.98
N GLU A 11 13.36 -2.05 12.87
CA GLU A 11 13.12 -3.39 13.42
C GLU A 11 11.84 -3.43 14.28
N ARG A 12 11.56 -2.39 15.08
CA ARG A 12 10.30 -2.25 15.83
C ARG A 12 9.09 -2.16 14.91
N LEU A 13 9.24 -1.57 13.73
CA LEU A 13 8.17 -1.43 12.73
C LEU A 13 7.97 -2.70 11.91
N ASP A 14 9.02 -3.46 11.62
CA ASP A 14 8.96 -4.74 10.87
C ASP A 14 8.32 -5.88 11.70
N ALA A 15 8.36 -5.80 13.03
CA ALA A 15 7.69 -6.77 13.91
C ALA A 15 6.14 -6.64 13.93
N ALA A 16 5.60 -5.55 13.37
CA ALA A 16 4.17 -5.38 13.18
C ALA A 16 3.83 -5.77 11.74
N GLU A 17 3.50 -7.05 11.52
CA GLU A 17 3.12 -7.59 10.20
C GLU A 17 2.15 -6.65 9.48
N ALA A 18 2.56 -6.20 8.28
CA ALA A 18 1.64 -5.58 7.34
C ALA A 18 0.71 -6.68 6.81
N PRO A 19 -0.59 -6.39 6.59
CA PRO A 19 -1.44 -7.33 5.89
C PRO A 19 -0.84 -7.64 4.52
N ASP A 20 -0.77 -8.93 4.22
CA ASP A 20 -0.40 -9.47 2.92
C ASP A 20 -1.27 -8.79 1.86
N SER A 21 -0.70 -7.84 1.11
CA SER A 21 -1.31 -7.11 -0.02
C SER A 21 -2.74 -6.58 0.22
N ALA A 22 -2.93 -5.26 0.25
CA ALA A 22 -4.26 -4.63 0.43
C ALA A 22 -5.28 -4.94 -0.68
N LEU A 23 -4.89 -5.69 -1.71
CA LEU A 23 -5.75 -6.16 -2.79
C LEU A 23 -6.08 -7.64 -2.60
N ASP A 24 -7.25 -7.90 -2.05
CA ASP A 24 -7.92 -9.17 -2.28
C ASP A 24 -8.33 -9.20 -3.76
N LEU A 25 -7.64 -10.02 -4.55
CA LEU A 25 -7.88 -10.13 -6.00
C LEU A 25 -9.34 -10.53 -6.31
N ASP A 26 -10.07 -11.06 -5.32
CA ASP A 26 -11.49 -11.39 -5.41
C ASP A 26 -12.41 -10.14 -5.46
N GLU A 27 -12.02 -8.99 -4.90
CA GLU A 27 -12.83 -7.75 -4.94
C GLU A 27 -12.80 -7.02 -6.29
N LEU A 28 -11.84 -7.33 -7.18
CA LEU A 28 -11.69 -6.67 -8.49
C LEU A 28 -12.09 -7.52 -9.69
N GLY A 29 -12.68 -8.69 -9.46
CA GLY A 29 -13.35 -9.47 -10.49
C GLY A 29 -12.82 -10.90 -10.67
N GLY A 30 -13.54 -11.83 -10.05
CA GLY A 30 -13.97 -13.07 -10.72
C GLY A 30 -13.09 -14.31 -10.61
N GLY A 31 -13.74 -15.43 -10.22
CA GLY A 31 -13.39 -16.77 -10.70
C GLY A 31 -12.98 -17.76 -9.62
N ALA A 32 -13.95 -18.55 -9.13
CA ALA A 32 -13.71 -19.77 -8.39
C ALA A 32 -12.93 -20.80 -9.25
N GLY A 33 -11.85 -21.38 -8.70
CA GLY A 33 -11.32 -22.67 -9.19
C GLY A 33 -9.83 -22.75 -9.53
N ILE A 34 -9.07 -21.65 -9.56
CA ILE A 34 -7.64 -21.66 -9.88
C ILE A 34 -6.83 -21.23 -8.65
N GLY A 35 -5.78 -21.99 -8.29
CA GLY A 35 -4.90 -21.65 -7.16
C GLY A 35 -4.32 -20.24 -7.32
N ALA A 36 -4.15 -19.50 -6.21
CA ALA A 36 -3.72 -18.10 -6.23
C ALA A 36 -2.44 -17.85 -7.08
N SER A 37 -1.51 -18.80 -7.09
CA SER A 37 -0.29 -18.73 -7.91
C SER A 37 -0.55 -18.78 -9.42
N GLU A 38 -1.51 -19.58 -9.86
CA GLU A 38 -1.84 -19.72 -11.28
C GLU A 38 -2.71 -18.56 -11.77
N ARG A 39 -3.61 -18.02 -10.91
CA ARG A 39 -4.31 -16.74 -11.17
C ARG A 39 -3.32 -15.60 -11.35
N ASN A 40 -2.31 -15.49 -10.46
CA ASN A 40 -1.27 -14.47 -10.58
C ASN A 40 -0.45 -14.62 -11.85
N ARG A 41 -0.10 -15.85 -12.24
CA ARG A 41 0.62 -16.06 -13.51
C ARG A 41 -0.23 -15.67 -14.71
N ALA A 42 -1.50 -16.09 -14.75
CA ALA A 42 -2.41 -15.74 -15.84
C ALA A 42 -2.62 -14.22 -15.95
N MET A 43 -2.85 -13.55 -14.82
CA MET A 43 -3.02 -12.11 -14.79
C MET A 43 -1.74 -11.36 -15.19
N ALA A 44 -0.56 -11.84 -14.78
CA ALA A 44 0.72 -11.21 -15.12
C ALA A 44 1.00 -11.18 -16.63
N GLU A 45 0.52 -12.18 -17.36
CA GLU A 45 0.64 -12.28 -18.82
C GLU A 45 -0.54 -11.65 -19.59
N ALA A 46 -1.61 -11.23 -18.90
CA ALA A 46 -2.79 -10.69 -19.54
C ALA A 46 -2.48 -9.41 -20.34
N ALA A 47 -3.05 -9.33 -21.54
CA ALA A 47 -3.05 -8.11 -22.34
C ALA A 47 -4.13 -7.14 -21.82
N PRO A 48 -3.92 -5.81 -21.92
CA PRO A 48 -4.95 -4.84 -21.59
C PRO A 48 -6.20 -5.05 -22.46
N PRO A 49 -7.42 -4.82 -21.91
CA PRO A 49 -8.64 -4.96 -22.69
C PRO A 49 -8.62 -3.96 -23.86
N PRO A 50 -8.93 -4.40 -25.10
CA PRO A 50 -8.94 -3.51 -26.25
C PRO A 50 -10.05 -2.46 -26.09
N GLY A 51 -9.72 -1.19 -26.34
CA GLY A 51 -10.68 -0.09 -26.23
C GLY A 51 -11.09 0.28 -24.81
N ALA A 52 -10.38 -0.21 -23.78
CA ALA A 52 -10.63 0.19 -22.40
C ALA A 52 -10.52 1.71 -22.23
N ASP A 53 -11.46 2.29 -21.48
CA ASP A 53 -11.32 3.66 -21.01
C ASP A 53 -10.17 3.79 -19.99
N ALA A 54 -9.80 5.03 -19.67
CA ALA A 54 -8.66 5.32 -18.81
C ALA A 54 -8.81 4.72 -17.39
N GLU A 55 -10.03 4.62 -16.87
CA GLU A 55 -10.29 4.07 -15.54
C GLU A 55 -10.17 2.55 -15.53
N THR A 56 -10.79 1.88 -16.50
CA THR A 56 -10.71 0.44 -16.70
C THR A 56 -9.26 0.02 -16.92
N LEU A 57 -8.52 0.79 -17.72
CA LEU A 57 -7.10 0.56 -17.95
C LEU A 57 -6.27 0.76 -16.67
N ALA A 58 -6.57 1.78 -15.86
CA ALA A 58 -5.88 1.99 -14.58
C ALA A 58 -6.11 0.84 -13.60
N ARG A 59 -7.34 0.33 -13.48
CA ARG A 59 -7.67 -0.83 -12.66
C ARG A 59 -6.94 -2.09 -13.16
N PHE A 60 -7.01 -2.34 -14.46
CA PHE A 60 -6.34 -3.48 -15.09
C PHE A 60 -4.83 -3.47 -14.81
N LEU A 61 -4.17 -2.33 -15.04
CA LEU A 61 -2.73 -2.19 -14.81
C LEU A 61 -2.37 -2.34 -13.33
N THR A 62 -3.23 -1.86 -12.42
CA THR A 62 -3.03 -2.08 -10.98
C THR A 62 -3.02 -3.56 -10.65
N THR A 63 -4.05 -4.30 -11.07
CA THR A 63 -4.18 -5.74 -10.83
C THR A 63 -3.04 -6.53 -11.48
N ARG A 64 -2.65 -6.19 -12.71
CA ARG A 64 -1.52 -6.83 -13.40
C ARG A 64 -0.19 -6.54 -12.72
N GLY A 65 0.00 -5.32 -12.23
CA GLY A 65 1.16 -4.92 -11.45
C GLY A 65 1.32 -5.78 -10.19
N VAL A 66 0.24 -5.97 -9.42
CA VAL A 66 0.26 -6.85 -8.23
C VAL A 66 0.58 -8.29 -8.62
N ALA A 67 -0.07 -8.82 -9.66
CA ALA A 67 0.18 -10.17 -10.15
C ALA A 67 1.64 -10.38 -10.57
N ARG A 68 2.23 -9.40 -11.28
CA ARG A 68 3.65 -9.39 -11.67
C ARG A 68 4.59 -9.36 -10.47
N ARG A 69 4.29 -8.57 -9.44
CA ARG A 69 5.04 -8.59 -8.17
C ARG A 69 4.98 -9.96 -7.51
N ALA A 70 3.80 -10.59 -7.46
CA ALA A 70 3.60 -11.90 -6.85
C ALA A 70 4.39 -13.03 -7.56
N VAL A 71 4.66 -12.91 -8.86
CA VAL A 71 5.50 -13.85 -9.61
C VAL A 71 6.97 -13.41 -9.74
N GLY A 72 7.41 -12.40 -8.96
CA GLY A 72 8.80 -11.94 -8.92
C GLY A 72 9.21 -10.99 -10.05
N ARG A 73 8.29 -10.57 -10.91
CA ARG A 73 8.53 -9.62 -12.02
C ARG A 73 8.40 -8.18 -11.53
N TYR A 74 9.25 -7.78 -10.60
CA TYR A 74 9.16 -6.47 -9.92
C TYR A 74 9.31 -5.27 -10.88
N GLY A 75 10.18 -5.37 -11.89
CA GLY A 75 10.36 -4.31 -12.89
C GLY A 75 9.09 -4.04 -13.72
N ASP A 76 8.45 -5.10 -14.18
CA ASP A 76 7.20 -5.01 -14.96
C ASP A 76 6.02 -4.54 -14.09
N SER A 77 6.03 -4.94 -12.82
CA SER A 77 5.08 -4.45 -11.81
C SER A 77 5.19 -2.93 -11.63
N VAL A 78 6.41 -2.41 -11.45
CA VAL A 78 6.68 -0.97 -11.34
C VAL A 78 6.20 -0.22 -12.58
N ALA A 79 6.43 -0.76 -13.78
CA ALA A 79 5.99 -0.14 -15.03
C ALA A 79 4.46 -0.03 -15.10
N ASP A 80 3.73 -1.12 -14.79
CA ASP A 80 2.27 -1.11 -14.79
C ASP A 80 1.69 -0.16 -13.74
N LEU A 81 2.22 -0.19 -12.53
CA LEU A 81 1.72 0.63 -11.42
C LEU A 81 1.96 2.12 -11.64
N ARG A 82 3.05 2.49 -12.33
CA ARG A 82 3.29 3.88 -12.78
C ARG A 82 2.24 4.34 -13.77
N GLN A 83 1.99 3.53 -14.79
CA GLN A 83 1.00 3.88 -15.81
C GLN A 83 -0.41 3.93 -15.21
N ALA A 84 -0.74 2.99 -14.31
CA ALA A 84 -2.00 3.02 -13.56
C ALA A 84 -2.16 4.31 -12.76
N ARG A 85 -1.09 4.75 -12.07
CA ARG A 85 -1.08 5.99 -11.29
C ARG A 85 -1.29 7.23 -12.17
N GLU A 86 -0.61 7.32 -13.30
CA GLU A 86 -0.78 8.43 -14.24
C GLU A 86 -2.22 8.55 -14.74
N LEU A 87 -2.85 7.42 -15.04
CA LEU A 87 -4.26 7.37 -15.46
C LEU A 87 -5.20 7.75 -14.31
N ALA A 88 -4.99 7.20 -13.11
CA ALA A 88 -5.80 7.51 -11.93
C ALA A 88 -5.75 8.99 -11.54
N LEU A 89 -4.58 9.64 -11.66
CA LEU A 89 -4.44 11.09 -11.42
C LEU A 89 -5.21 11.92 -12.45
N LYS A 90 -5.24 11.48 -13.70
CA LYS A 90 -5.97 12.16 -14.79
C LYS A 90 -7.48 12.01 -14.64
N THR A 91 -7.96 10.82 -14.29
CA THR A 91 -9.40 10.54 -14.19
C THR A 91 -9.98 10.94 -12.84
N LYS A 92 -9.16 10.99 -11.77
CA LYS A 92 -9.59 11.21 -10.38
C LYS A 92 -10.63 10.20 -9.87
N THR A 93 -10.73 9.05 -10.52
CA THR A 93 -11.78 8.04 -10.24
C THR A 93 -11.27 6.82 -9.50
N LEU A 94 -9.95 6.63 -9.43
CA LEU A 94 -9.33 5.51 -8.75
C LEU A 94 -8.54 5.99 -7.53
N ASP A 95 -8.51 5.16 -6.49
CA ASP A 95 -7.79 5.43 -5.25
C ASP A 95 -6.28 5.41 -5.50
N VAL A 96 -5.71 6.60 -5.70
CA VAL A 96 -4.27 6.79 -5.94
C VAL A 96 -3.43 6.29 -4.77
N SER A 97 -3.97 6.28 -3.54
CA SER A 97 -3.23 5.80 -2.37
C SER A 97 -2.94 4.29 -2.48
N LEU A 98 -3.89 3.50 -2.96
CA LEU A 98 -3.69 2.07 -3.17
C LEU A 98 -2.60 1.77 -4.21
N ILE A 99 -2.64 2.47 -5.34
CA ILE A 99 -1.65 2.30 -6.41
C ILE A 99 -0.25 2.71 -5.91
N ALA A 100 -0.16 3.79 -5.15
CA ALA A 100 1.08 4.26 -4.56
C ALA A 100 1.66 3.25 -3.55
N HIS A 101 0.82 2.57 -2.77
CA HIS A 101 1.25 1.49 -1.87
C HIS A 101 1.80 0.29 -2.63
N GLU A 102 1.12 -0.17 -3.67
CA GLU A 102 1.59 -1.30 -4.47
C GLU A 102 2.89 -0.96 -5.21
N LEU A 103 3.03 0.29 -5.65
CA LEU A 103 4.26 0.79 -6.26
C LEU A 103 5.41 0.81 -5.25
N TYR A 104 5.17 1.26 -4.02
CA TYR A 104 6.13 1.17 -2.92
C TYR A 104 6.58 -0.28 -2.69
N ASN A 105 5.65 -1.22 -2.57
CA ASN A 105 5.96 -2.65 -2.32
C ASN A 105 6.82 -3.25 -3.45
N SER A 106 6.60 -2.79 -4.68
CA SER A 106 7.34 -3.23 -5.86
C SER A 106 8.73 -2.59 -5.93
N LEU A 107 8.86 -1.31 -5.58
CA LEU A 107 10.12 -0.58 -5.58
C LEU A 107 11.07 -1.04 -4.47
N ASP A 108 10.57 -1.31 -3.26
CA ASP A 108 11.36 -1.83 -2.14
C ASP A 108 12.10 -3.12 -2.52
N ARG A 109 11.43 -4.02 -3.27
CA ARG A 109 11.98 -5.28 -3.77
C ARG A 109 13.04 -5.12 -4.88
N THR A 110 13.09 -3.96 -5.54
CA THR A 110 14.10 -3.67 -6.59
C THR A 110 15.34 -2.97 -6.07
N GLY A 111 15.39 -2.59 -4.78
CA GLY A 111 16.51 -1.83 -4.22
C GLY A 111 16.61 -0.39 -4.76
N ARG A 112 15.59 0.11 -5.45
CA ARG A 112 15.52 1.47 -6.01
C ARG A 112 15.06 2.46 -4.92
N PHE A 113 15.91 2.64 -3.91
CA PHE A 113 15.60 3.41 -2.71
C PHE A 113 15.16 4.86 -2.98
N GLY A 114 15.75 5.54 -3.98
CA GLY A 114 15.37 6.91 -4.34
C GLY A 114 13.94 7.04 -4.84
N GLU A 115 13.46 6.08 -5.62
CA GLU A 115 12.08 6.07 -6.14
C GLU A 115 11.09 5.60 -5.07
N THR A 116 11.54 4.71 -4.18
CA THR A 116 10.76 4.28 -3.02
C THR A 116 10.47 5.45 -2.08
N LEU A 117 11.43 6.36 -1.89
CA LEU A 117 11.27 7.59 -1.10
C LEU A 117 10.22 8.53 -1.69
N VAL A 118 10.24 8.74 -3.01
CA VAL A 118 9.25 9.61 -3.70
C VAL A 118 7.85 9.02 -3.59
N ALA A 119 7.71 7.72 -3.87
CA ALA A 119 6.43 7.03 -3.75
C ALA A 119 5.89 7.09 -2.31
N ALA A 120 6.74 6.87 -1.30
CA ALA A 120 6.35 6.95 0.10
C ALA A 120 5.91 8.36 0.53
N GLN A 121 6.55 9.42 0.00
CA GLN A 121 6.21 10.81 0.29
C GLN A 121 4.84 11.20 -0.29
N GLU A 122 4.63 10.96 -1.59
CA GLU A 122 3.34 11.23 -2.24
C GLU A 122 2.20 10.42 -1.61
N PHE A 123 2.52 9.18 -1.23
CA PHE A 123 1.63 8.31 -0.48
C PHE A 123 1.19 8.98 0.84
N PHE A 124 2.15 9.46 1.65
CA PHE A 124 1.88 10.08 2.96
C PHE A 124 0.98 11.33 2.84
N ASP A 125 1.15 12.10 1.77
CA ASP A 125 0.41 13.34 1.55
C ASP A 125 -1.04 13.12 1.08
N THR A 126 -1.35 11.95 0.51
CA THR A 126 -2.63 11.70 -0.16
C THR A 126 -3.62 10.85 0.65
N VAL A 127 -3.23 10.27 1.80
CA VAL A 127 -4.15 9.46 2.60
C VAL A 127 -5.23 10.32 3.24
N PRO A 128 -6.53 10.04 3.00
CA PRO A 128 -7.61 10.72 3.69
C PRO A 128 -7.52 10.48 5.20
N ALA A 129 -7.60 11.56 5.99
CA ALA A 129 -7.54 11.46 7.45
C ALA A 129 -8.67 10.62 8.08
N GLY A 130 -9.72 10.27 7.31
CA GLY A 130 -10.83 9.44 7.79
C GLY A 130 -10.49 7.95 7.93
N ASP A 131 -9.52 7.45 7.15
CA ASP A 131 -9.13 6.03 7.13
C ASP A 131 -7.90 5.80 8.01
N GLN A 132 -8.15 5.70 9.31
CA GLN A 132 -7.10 5.59 10.32
C GLN A 132 -6.30 4.29 10.22
N GLU A 133 -6.88 3.22 9.65
CA GLU A 133 -6.18 1.96 9.43
C GLU A 133 -5.15 2.11 8.31
N ARG A 134 -5.56 2.70 7.19
CA ARG A 134 -4.63 3.09 6.12
C ARG A 134 -3.58 4.07 6.63
N VAL A 135 -3.98 5.16 7.29
CA VAL A 135 -3.03 6.15 7.83
C VAL A 135 -1.98 5.48 8.71
N ALA A 136 -2.40 4.57 9.61
CA ALA A 136 -1.47 3.86 10.49
C ALA A 136 -0.49 2.99 9.69
N ASN A 137 -0.98 2.15 8.78
CA ASN A 137 -0.15 1.23 8.02
C ASN A 137 0.87 1.96 7.17
N TYR A 138 0.44 3.02 6.51
CA TYR A 138 1.28 3.68 5.56
C TYR A 138 2.26 4.68 6.19
N ALA A 139 1.89 5.32 7.29
CA ALA A 139 2.82 6.15 8.04
C ALA A 139 3.98 5.31 8.62
N ARG A 140 3.76 4.03 8.95
CA ARG A 140 4.85 3.10 9.32
C ARG A 140 5.80 2.83 8.15
N GLN A 141 5.27 2.55 6.95
CA GLN A 141 6.08 2.30 5.76
C GLN A 141 6.94 3.52 5.37
N TYR A 142 6.33 4.70 5.38
CA TYR A 142 7.04 5.97 5.20
C TYR A 142 8.18 6.14 6.22
N SER A 143 7.88 5.88 7.50
CA SER A 143 8.88 6.00 8.58
C SER A 143 10.09 5.11 8.35
N ARG A 144 9.83 3.84 7.99
CA ARG A 144 10.87 2.84 7.72
C ARG A 144 11.79 3.28 6.60
N VAL A 145 11.23 3.71 5.47
CA VAL A 145 12.04 4.13 4.32
C VAL A 145 12.81 5.42 4.59
N MET A 146 12.22 6.36 5.31
CA MET A 146 12.94 7.56 5.74
C MET A 146 14.08 7.23 6.71
N ALA A 147 13.88 6.27 7.62
CA ALA A 147 14.93 5.81 8.53
C ALA A 147 16.08 5.11 7.78
N LEU A 148 15.77 4.22 6.84
CA LEU A 148 16.77 3.54 6.00
C LEU A 148 17.54 4.52 5.10
N ALA A 149 16.92 5.61 4.69
CA ALA A 149 17.55 6.69 3.94
C ALA A 149 18.33 7.69 4.80
N GLY A 150 18.40 7.50 6.13
CA GLY A 150 19.03 8.44 7.05
C GLY A 150 18.26 9.76 7.26
N ARG A 151 17.02 9.86 6.75
CA ARG A 151 16.11 11.00 6.89
C ARG A 151 15.30 10.91 8.18
N LEU A 152 16.00 11.01 9.31
CA LEU A 152 15.45 10.65 10.62
C LEU A 152 14.32 11.59 11.10
N LYS A 153 14.35 12.87 10.72
CA LYS A 153 13.29 13.82 11.07
C LYS A 153 11.97 13.47 10.38
N GLU A 154 12.06 13.08 9.11
CA GLU A 154 10.94 12.61 8.32
C GLU A 154 10.43 11.26 8.82
N ALA A 155 11.34 10.36 9.23
CA ALA A 155 10.95 9.10 9.86
C ALA A 155 10.11 9.33 11.12
N GLU A 156 10.50 10.29 11.98
CA GLU A 156 9.78 10.63 13.20
C GLU A 156 8.36 11.18 12.93
N ILE A 157 8.20 11.97 11.86
CA ILE A 157 6.88 12.46 11.42
C ILE A 157 5.95 11.28 11.10
N GLY A 158 6.46 10.29 10.37
CA GLY A 158 5.70 9.08 10.06
C GLY A 158 5.32 8.30 11.32
N VAL A 159 6.25 8.11 12.25
CA VAL A 159 6.00 7.34 13.49
C VAL A 159 4.87 7.99 14.30
N LYS A 160 4.94 9.31 14.50
CA LYS A 160 3.92 10.06 15.26
C LYS A 160 2.54 9.93 14.61
N ARG A 161 2.45 10.02 13.28
CA ARG A 161 1.19 9.86 12.56
C ARG A 161 0.65 8.44 12.67
N ALA A 162 1.51 7.42 12.60
CA ALA A 162 1.11 6.03 12.80
C ALA A 162 0.57 5.77 14.21
N GLU A 163 1.24 6.29 15.23
CA GLU A 163 0.83 6.18 16.63
C GLU A 163 -0.51 6.88 16.89
N THR A 164 -0.69 8.09 16.34
CA THR A 164 -1.94 8.85 16.44
C THR A 164 -3.12 8.09 15.83
N ALA A 165 -2.89 7.49 14.67
CA ALA A 165 -3.91 6.72 13.98
C ALA A 165 -4.26 5.42 14.72
N ALA A 166 -3.24 4.71 15.23
CA ALA A 166 -3.44 3.52 16.07
C ALA A 166 -4.22 3.84 17.36
N ALA A 167 -3.91 4.95 18.03
CA ALA A 167 -4.63 5.41 19.22
C ALA A 167 -6.11 5.71 18.90
N THR A 168 -6.38 6.31 17.74
CA THR A 168 -7.74 6.60 17.28
C THR A 168 -8.55 5.32 17.03
N LEU A 169 -7.93 4.30 16.42
CA LEU A 169 -8.55 2.99 16.22
C LEU A 169 -8.82 2.28 17.54
N ALA A 170 -7.86 2.29 18.48
CA ALA A 170 -8.02 1.68 19.80
C ALA A 170 -9.19 2.32 20.58
N ALA A 171 -9.31 3.65 20.53
CA ALA A 171 -10.40 4.39 21.17
C ALA A 171 -11.78 4.11 20.53
N ARG A 172 -11.84 3.79 19.23
CA ARG A 172 -13.08 3.35 18.57
C ARG A 172 -13.48 1.95 19.03
N ARG A 173 -12.52 1.01 19.08
CA ARG A 173 -12.76 -0.37 19.54
C ARG A 173 -13.22 -0.42 21.00
N GLY A 174 -12.62 0.39 21.87
CA GLY A 174 -13.02 0.50 23.28
C GLY A 174 -14.41 1.11 23.51
N ARG A 175 -14.93 1.90 22.56
CA ARG A 175 -16.30 2.47 22.64
C ARG A 175 -17.38 1.54 22.09
N GLY A 176 -17.03 0.63 21.17
CA GLY A 176 -17.96 -0.38 20.64
C GLY A 176 -18.24 -1.54 21.60
N ALA A 177 -17.32 -1.82 22.53
CA ALA A 177 -17.45 -2.90 23.51
C ALA A 177 -18.39 -2.58 24.70
N SER A 178 -18.92 -1.35 24.78
CA SER A 178 -19.61 -0.83 25.97
C SER A 178 -21.11 -0.57 25.77
N ALA A 179 -21.73 -1.06 24.71
CA ALA A 179 -23.19 -0.96 24.56
C ALA A 179 -23.86 -2.16 25.26
N PRO A 180 -24.46 -2.00 26.46
CA PRO A 180 -25.30 -3.05 27.03
C PRO A 180 -26.49 -3.27 26.08
N ARG A 181 -26.72 -4.53 25.68
CA ARG A 181 -27.99 -4.94 25.09
C ARG A 181 -29.08 -4.61 26.09
N ALA A 182 -29.88 -3.58 25.80
CA ALA A 182 -31.17 -3.40 26.46
C ALA A 182 -32.00 -4.65 26.15
N GLN A 183 -32.18 -5.50 27.16
CA GLN A 183 -33.14 -6.60 27.12
C GLN A 183 -34.53 -5.95 27.14
N ILE A 184 -35.32 -6.21 26.10
CA ILE A 184 -36.77 -5.96 26.06
C ILE A 184 -37.45 -7.24 26.52
#